data_AF-A0A2V4VJH6-F1
#
_entry.id   AF-A0A2V4VJH6-F1
#
_cell.length_a   1.000
_cell.length_b   1.000
_cell.length_c   1.000
_cell.angle_alpha   90.00
_cell.angle_beta   90.00
_cell.angle_gamma   90.00
#
_symmetry.space_group_name_H-M   'P 1'
#
loop_
_entity.id
_entity.type
_entity.pdbx_description
1 polymer ?
#
loop_
_entity_poly.entity_id
_entity_poly.type
_entity_poly.pdbx_seq_one_letter_code
_entity_poly.pdbx_strand_id
1 'polypeptide(L)' 'MLIETGLRKGEAAALKWSDIKFKEKTIRVDETLDFQAEDEDELFGDTKTENCTHTISVSNGIINDLRYHA' A
#
# COMPACT_ATOMS: atom_id res chain seq x y z
N MET A 1 1.60 -8.56 -9.59
CA MET A 1 1.76 -7.94 -8.25
C MET A 1 0.48 -7.25 -7.77
N LEU A 2 0.03 -6.17 -8.39
CA LEU A 2 -1.09 -5.35 -7.87
C LEU A 2 -2.48 -6.02 -7.86
N ILE A 3 -2.76 -6.90 -8.83
CA ILE A 3 -4.07 -7.58 -8.94
C ILE A 3 -4.24 -8.67 -7.87
N GLU A 4 -3.15 -9.26 -7.39
CA GLU A 4 -3.20 -10.33 -6.37
C GLU A 4 -3.27 -9.81 -4.94
N THR A 5 -2.78 -8.60 -4.67
CA THR A 5 -2.82 -8.01 -3.33
C THR A 5 -4.18 -7.37 -3.02
N GLY A 6 -5.00 -7.10 -4.04
CA GLY A 6 -6.27 -6.39 -3.88
C GLY A 6 -6.12 -4.91 -3.53
N LEU A 7 -4.90 -4.37 -3.61
CA LEU A 7 -4.63 -2.96 -3.35
C LEU A 7 -5.23 -2.09 -4.46
N ARG A 8 -5.87 -1.00 -4.06
CA ARG A 8 -6.23 0.06 -4.99
C ARG A 8 -4.93 0.74 -5.46
N LYS A 9 -4.97 1.31 -6.66
CA LYS A 9 -3.80 1.99 -7.26
C LYS A 9 -3.14 3.01 -6.34
N GLY A 10 -3.93 3.74 -5.53
CA GLY A 10 -3.43 4.77 -4.60
C GLY A 10 -2.70 4.16 -3.41
N GLU A 11 -3.27 3.12 -2.82
CA GLU A 11 -2.66 2.36 -1.71
C GLU A 11 -1.34 1.72 -2.13
N ALA A 12 -1.28 1.19 -3.35
CA ALA A 12 -0.07 0.59 -3.88
C ALA A 12 1.03 1.61 -4.18
N ALA A 13 0.66 2.82 -4.61
CA ALA A 13 1.61 3.88 -4.85
C ALA A 13 2.13 4.49 -3.53
N ALA A 14 1.30 4.51 -2.48
CA ALA A 14 1.68 5.00 -1.16
C ALA A 14 2.39 3.96 -0.30
N LEU A 15 2.46 2.70 -0.76
CA LEU A 15 3.02 1.59 0.00
C LEU A 15 4.52 1.78 0.27
N LYS A 16 4.92 1.73 1.54
CA LYS A 16 6.34 1.80 1.93
C LYS A 16 6.86 0.40 2.27
N TRP A 17 8.17 0.20 2.08
CA TRP A 17 8.84 -1.05 2.45
C TRP A 17 8.69 -1.38 3.95
N SER A 18 8.54 -0.36 4.81
CA SER A 18 8.28 -0.50 6.25
C SER A 18 6.96 -1.22 6.57
N ASP A 19 6.01 -1.16 5.65
CA ASP A 19 4.64 -1.63 5.87
C ASP A 19 4.48 -3.10 5.47
N ILE A 20 5.52 -3.67 4.84
CA ILE A 20 5.58 -5.08 4.43
C ILE A 20 6.20 -5.93 5.54
N LYS A 21 5.41 -6.84 6.10
CA LYS A 21 5.87 -7.82 7.10
C LYS A 21 6.17 -9.15 6.43
N PHE A 22 7.39 -9.32 5.92
CA PHE A 22 7.81 -10.54 5.21
C PHE A 22 7.65 -11.84 6.01
N LYS A 23 7.84 -11.80 7.34
CA LYS A 23 7.67 -12.98 8.22
C LYS A 23 6.22 -13.42 8.33
N GLU A 24 5.32 -12.46 8.47
CA GLU A 24 3.88 -12.69 8.65
C GLU A 24 3.14 -12.78 7.30
N LYS A 25 3.82 -12.40 6.22
CA LYS A 25 3.29 -12.34 4.85
C LYS A 25 2.06 -11.43 4.78
N THR A 26 2.18 -10.29 5.45
CA THR A 26 1.14 -9.28 5.51
C THR A 26 1.67 -7.95 5.02
N ILE A 27 0.78 -7.16 4.43
CA ILE A 27 1.04 -5.78 4.04
C ILE A 27 0.05 -4.91 4.79
N ARG A 28 0.56 -3.93 5.52
CA ARG A 28 -0.25 -2.91 6.16
C ARG A 28 -0.52 -1.79 5.16
N VAL A 29 -1.79 -1.41 5.06
CA VAL A 29 -2.24 -0.30 4.22
C VAL A 29 -2.81 0.75 5.15
N ASP A 30 -2.12 1.87 5.30
CA ASP A 30 -2.56 3.02 6.09
C ASP A 30 -2.51 4.34 5.35
N GLU A 31 -1.98 4.36 4.13
CA GLU A 31 -1.92 5.55 3.27
C GLU A 31 -2.43 5.21 1.85
N THR A 32 -3.00 6.19 1.17
CA THR A 32 -3.37 6.11 -0.25
C THR A 32 -2.98 7.39 -0.95
N LEU A 33 -2.35 7.26 -2.12
CA LEU A 33 -2.04 8.40 -2.99
C LEU A 33 -3.26 8.77 -3.83
N ASP A 34 -3.67 10.04 -3.76
CA ASP A 34 -4.67 10.58 -4.67
C ASP A 34 -4.00 11.08 -5.96
N PHE A 35 -4.21 10.35 -7.05
CA PHE A 35 -3.67 10.71 -8.37
C PHE A 35 -4.41 11.88 -9.03
N GLN A 36 -5.47 12.40 -8.42
CA GLN A 36 -6.19 13.57 -8.90
C GLN A 36 -5.77 14.86 -8.18
N ALA A 37 -4.82 14.78 -7.24
CA ALA A 37 -4.30 15.93 -6.53
C ALA A 37 -3.63 16.95 -7.47
N GLU A 38 -3.97 18.23 -7.30
CA GLU A 38 -3.37 19.31 -8.08
C GLU A 38 -2.06 19.83 -7.43
N ASP A 39 -1.89 19.63 -6.12
CA ASP A 39 -0.74 20.09 -5.33
C ASP A 39 -0.20 18.99 -4.38
N GLU A 40 1.05 19.13 -3.90
CA GLU A 40 1.67 18.17 -2.94
C GLU A 40 0.87 18.05 -1.63
N ASP A 41 0.23 19.13 -1.20
CA ASP A 41 -0.66 19.16 -0.04
C ASP A 41 -1.98 18.41 -0.30
N GLU A 42 -2.41 18.21 -1.54
CA GLU A 42 -3.56 17.34 -1.88
C GLU A 42 -3.11 15.90 -2.17
N LEU A 43 -1.86 15.72 -2.61
CA LEU A 43 -1.25 14.42 -2.90
C LEU A 43 -1.24 13.52 -1.65
N PHE A 44 -1.05 14.14 -0.48
CA PHE A 44 -1.12 13.53 0.85
C PHE A 44 -2.18 14.19 1.75
N GLY A 45 -3.18 14.84 1.17
CA GLY A 45 -4.00 15.84 1.88
C GLY A 45 -4.71 15.38 3.13
N ASP A 46 -4.89 16.36 4.04
CA ASP A 46 -5.46 16.15 5.36
C ASP A 46 -6.76 15.36 5.28
N THR A 47 -6.74 14.24 5.99
CA THR A 47 -7.55 13.06 5.77
C THR A 47 -9.03 13.36 5.99
N LYS A 48 -9.77 13.72 4.94
CA LYS A 48 -11.21 13.68 5.01
C LYS A 48 -11.67 12.24 4.83
N THR A 49 -12.00 11.66 5.98
CA THR A 49 -12.64 10.35 6.22
C THR A 49 -11.66 9.26 6.64
N GLU A 50 -11.64 9.04 7.95
CA GLU A 50 -11.38 7.77 8.64
C GLU A 50 -10.62 6.72 7.81
N ASN A 51 -9.29 6.81 7.92
CA ASN A 51 -8.32 5.73 7.74
C ASN A 51 -8.96 4.35 7.76
N CYS A 52 -9.20 3.77 6.58
CA CYS A 52 -9.43 2.34 6.48
C CYS A 52 -8.07 1.64 6.55
N THR A 53 -7.40 1.76 7.71
CA THR A 53 -6.16 1.04 7.97
C THR A 53 -6.50 -0.44 8.02
N HIS A 54 -6.03 -1.19 7.03
CA HIS A 54 -6.30 -2.61 6.94
C HIS A 54 -5.02 -3.38 6.64
N THR A 55 -5.03 -4.66 6.98
CA THR A 55 -3.91 -5.56 6.73
C THR A 55 -4.36 -6.62 5.75
N ILE A 56 -3.63 -6.76 4.65
CA ILE A 56 -3.89 -7.80 3.66
C ILE A 56 -2.86 -8.92 3.83
N SER A 57 -3.34 -10.16 3.80
CA SER A 57 -2.47 -11.34 3.73
C SER A 57 -2.13 -11.61 2.28
N VAL A 58 -0.84 -11.80 1.99
CA VAL A 58 -0.34 -12.00 0.62
C VAL A 58 0.28 -13.39 0.45
N SER A 59 0.25 -13.89 -0.79
CA SER A 59 0.82 -15.20 -1.12
C SER A 59 2.35 -15.19 -1.06
N ASN A 60 2.95 -16.39 -0.99
CA ASN A 60 4.41 -16.55 -1.05
C ASN A 60 5.00 -15.99 -2.35
N GLY A 61 4.25 -16.01 -3.46
CA GLY A 61 4.70 -15.46 -4.74
C GLY A 61 4.97 -13.97 -4.64
N ILE A 62 3.98 -13.22 -4.16
CA ILE A 62 4.08 -11.77 -3.94
C ILE A 62 5.21 -11.42 -2.97
N ILE A 63 5.37 -12.20 -1.89
CA ILE A 63 6.43 -11.98 -0.90
C ILE A 63 7.82 -12.20 -1.52
N ASN A 64 7.98 -13.22 -2.36
CA ASN A 64 9.25 -13.47 -3.04
C ASN A 64 9.55 -12.40 -4.09
N ASP A 65 8.54 -11.95 -4.84
CA ASP A 65 8.68 -10.86 -5.81
C ASP A 65 9.06 -9.55 -5.10
N LEU A 66 8.37 -9.20 -4.00
CA LEU A 66 8.72 -8.04 -3.19
C LEU A 66 10.13 -8.14 -2.63
N ARG A 67 10.56 -9.33 -2.19
CA ARG A 67 11.92 -9.56 -1.70
C ARG A 67 12.98 -9.45 -2.80
N TYR A 68 12.62 -9.77 -4.04
CA TYR A 68 13.53 -9.65 -5.20
C TYR A 68 13.75 -8.19 -5.62
N HIS A 69 12.77 -7.32 -5.35
CA HIS A 69 12.79 -5.91 -5.72
C HIS A 69 13.13 -4.94 -4.56
N ALA A 70 13.39 -5.45 -3.35
CA ALA A 70 13.81 -4.69 -2.16
C ALA A 70 15.34 -4.60 -2.06
#